data_AF-A0A919RS97-F1
#
_entry.id   AF-A0A919RS97-F1
#
_cell.length_a   1.000
_cell.length_b   1.000
_cell.length_c   1.000
_cell.angle_alpha   90.00
_cell.angle_beta   90.00
_cell.angle_gamma   90.00
#
_symmetry.space_group_name_H-M   'P 1'
#
loop_
_entity.id
_entity.type
_entity.pdbx_description
1 polymer ?
#
loop_
_entity_poly.entity_id
_entity_poly.type
_entity_poly.pdbx_seq_one_letter_code
_entity_poly.pdbx_strand_id
1 'polypeptide(L)'
;MVFTTRLAGAGRRGGRNAFEHELRRLHVVQKNSAPGHPTTCGKVERFQQTMKNWLRARLRQPATITDLQELLDEFTTAYNHRRPHRSLPHRAVPAAVYTSLPKALPAADRGPDTHARVRRDRVDDSGVVTLRLAGRLHHIGIGRTHARTHVLLLVDDLHVRVVATATGELLRELVVDPTRDYQRQAKPKTTKPPNP
;
A
#
# COMPACT_ATOMS: atom_id res chain seq x y z
N MET A 1 -12.11 14.90 6.65
CA MET A 1 -10.98 14.28 5.92
C MET A 1 -10.54 13.06 6.72
N VAL A 2 -10.73 11.84 6.20
CA VAL A 2 -10.42 10.60 6.91
C VAL A 2 -9.02 10.14 6.49
N PHE A 3 -8.03 10.30 7.37
CA PHE A 3 -6.61 9.98 7.13
C PHE A 3 -6.28 8.49 7.35
N THR A 4 -7.17 7.57 6.97
CA THR A 4 -6.89 6.14 7.13
C THR A 4 -7.16 5.35 5.86
N THR A 5 -6.15 4.60 5.42
CA THR A 5 -6.26 3.62 4.34
C THR A 5 -7.06 2.39 4.76
N ARG A 6 -7.39 2.25 6.06
CA ARG A 6 -8.16 1.13 6.62
C ARG A 6 -9.46 0.89 5.85
N LEU A 7 -10.16 1.97 5.47
CA LEU A 7 -11.42 1.90 4.74
C LEU A 7 -11.24 1.85 3.22
N ALA A 8 -10.03 2.06 2.71
CA ALA A 8 -9.73 1.95 1.28
C ALA A 8 -9.54 0.49 0.84
N GLY A 9 -9.15 -0.40 1.76
CA GLY A 9 -8.91 -1.82 1.48
C GLY A 9 -9.77 -2.80 2.27
N ALA A 10 -10.11 -2.51 3.54
CA ALA A 10 -10.82 -3.46 4.40
C ALA A 10 -12.32 -3.14 4.45
N GLY A 11 -13.14 -4.05 3.91
CA GLY A 11 -14.58 -4.07 4.18
C GLY A 11 -15.53 -4.11 3.00
N ARG A 12 -15.07 -4.38 1.76
CA ARG A 12 -15.90 -4.87 0.64
C ARG A 12 -15.05 -5.15 -0.62
N ARG A 13 -14.65 -6.42 -0.83
CA ARG A 13 -14.27 -6.98 -2.16
C ARG A 13 -13.01 -6.43 -2.87
N GLY A 14 -12.15 -5.66 -2.20
CA GLY A 14 -10.88 -5.16 -2.75
C GLY A 14 -9.67 -5.86 -2.14
N GLY A 15 -8.47 -5.52 -2.61
CA GLY A 15 -7.26 -5.86 -1.85
C GLY A 15 -6.20 -4.80 -1.96
N ARG A 16 -5.00 -5.08 -1.41
CA ARG A 16 -3.92 -4.11 -1.13
C ARG A 16 -3.91 -2.90 -2.07
N ASN A 17 -4.15 -1.73 -1.49
CA ASN A 17 -3.96 -0.45 -2.19
C ASN A 17 -2.45 -0.18 -2.44
N ALA A 18 -2.14 0.90 -3.15
CA ALA A 18 -0.75 1.24 -3.50
C ALA A 18 0.16 1.38 -2.27
N PHE A 19 -0.33 2.02 -1.20
CA PHE A 19 0.42 2.20 0.04
C PHE A 19 0.64 0.89 0.79
N GLU A 20 -0.41 0.06 0.92
CA GLU A 20 -0.33 -1.27 1.53
C GLU A 20 0.62 -2.20 0.75
N HIS A 21 0.68 -2.05 -0.57
CA HIS A 21 1.61 -2.79 -1.42
C HIS A 21 3.06 -2.36 -1.17
N GLU A 22 3.31 -1.06 -1.06
CA GLU A 22 4.65 -0.53 -0.76
C GLU A 22 5.13 -0.93 0.64
N LEU A 23 4.26 -0.84 1.65
CA LEU A 23 4.58 -1.35 2.99
C LEU A 23 4.92 -2.83 2.97
N ARG A 24 4.20 -3.64 2.17
CA ARG A 24 4.51 -5.07 2.00
C ARG A 24 5.85 -5.30 1.32
N ARG A 25 6.18 -4.52 0.28
CA ARG A 25 7.47 -4.57 -0.43
C ARG A 25 8.63 -4.26 0.50
N LEU A 26 8.43 -3.34 1.45
CA LEU A 26 9.42 -2.94 2.46
C LEU A 26 9.39 -3.80 3.74
N HIS A 27 8.59 -4.88 3.77
CA HIS A 27 8.42 -5.74 4.95
C HIS A 27 7.92 -4.99 6.21
N VAL A 28 7.21 -3.88 6.02
CA VAL A 28 6.63 -3.05 7.08
C VAL A 28 5.21 -3.55 7.41
N VAL A 29 4.95 -3.78 8.70
CA VAL A 29 3.62 -4.13 9.19
C VAL A 29 2.84 -2.86 9.50
N GLN A 30 1.76 -2.61 8.77
CA GLN A 30 0.83 -1.54 9.10
C GLN A 30 0.04 -1.88 10.36
N LYS A 31 0.03 -0.97 11.35
CA LYS A 31 -0.81 -1.06 12.54
C LYS A 31 -1.83 0.07 12.51
N ASN A 32 -3.11 -0.28 12.57
CA ASN A 32 -4.21 0.68 12.62
C ASN A 32 -4.87 0.64 14.00
N SER A 33 -5.16 1.80 14.59
CA SER A 33 -5.94 1.90 15.83
C SER A 33 -7.36 1.35 15.61
N ALA A 34 -7.95 0.73 16.64
CA ALA A 34 -9.32 0.24 16.56
C ALA A 34 -10.33 1.39 16.44
N PRO A 35 -11.45 1.22 15.69
CA PRO A 35 -12.48 2.24 15.59
C PRO A 35 -13.04 2.58 16.97
N GLY A 36 -13.29 3.86 17.26
CA GLY A 36 -13.77 4.29 18.57
C GLY A 36 -12.74 4.25 19.71
N HIS A 37 -11.51 3.82 19.46
CA HIS A 37 -10.46 3.72 20.47
C HIS A 37 -9.20 4.52 20.06
N PRO A 38 -9.23 5.87 20.16
CA PRO A 38 -8.16 6.76 19.70
C PRO A 38 -6.98 6.86 20.69
N THR A 39 -6.90 6.00 21.70
CA THR A 39 -5.96 6.13 22.83
C THR A 39 -4.49 6.14 22.41
N THR A 40 -4.14 5.54 21.27
CA THR A 40 -2.79 5.55 20.70
C THR A 40 -2.53 6.70 19.72
N CYS A 41 -3.56 7.40 19.25
CA CYS A 41 -3.44 8.49 18.28
C CYS A 41 -2.89 9.77 18.92
N GLY A 42 -3.30 10.05 20.18
CA GLY A 42 -3.07 11.27 20.96
C GLY A 42 -1.64 11.87 21.03
N LYS A 43 -0.62 11.07 20.67
CA LYS A 43 0.79 11.50 20.73
C LYS A 43 1.11 12.51 19.64
N VAL A 44 0.58 12.32 18.43
CA VAL A 44 0.83 13.21 17.30
C VAL A 44 0.11 14.54 17.50
N GLU A 45 -1.14 14.53 18.00
CA GLU A 45 -1.88 15.77 18.26
C GLU A 45 -1.16 16.61 19.33
N ARG A 46 -0.63 15.99 20.39
CA ARG A 46 0.16 16.70 21.42
C ARG A 46 1.46 17.29 20.87
N PHE A 47 2.16 16.57 19.99
CA PHE A 47 3.34 17.08 19.31
C PHE A 47 3.00 18.31 18.46
N GLN A 48 1.97 18.21 17.62
CA GLN A 48 1.54 19.29 16.73
C GLN A 48 1.12 20.53 17.53
N GLN A 49 0.39 20.35 18.63
CA GLN A 49 0.02 21.47 19.51
C GLN A 49 1.26 22.15 20.10
N THR A 50 2.24 21.36 20.56
CA THR A 50 3.50 21.88 21.12
C THR A 50 4.27 22.69 20.07
N MET A 51 4.39 22.16 18.86
CA MET A 51 5.04 22.84 17.73
C MET A 51 4.33 24.15 17.37
N LYS A 52 3.01 24.13 17.21
CA LYS A 52 2.22 25.32 16.90
C LYS A 52 2.35 26.41 17.97
N ASN A 53 2.31 26.03 19.24
CA ASN A 53 2.51 26.99 20.34
C ASN A 53 3.93 27.58 20.33
N TRP A 54 4.95 26.76 20.07
CA TRP A 54 6.33 27.21 19.96
C TRP A 54 6.54 28.18 18.79
N LEU A 55 5.92 27.92 17.63
CA LEU A 55 5.98 28.80 16.46
C LEU A 55 5.28 30.14 16.72
N ARG A 56 4.10 30.11 17.34
CA ARG A 56 3.37 31.35 17.72
C ARG A 56 4.12 32.21 18.73
N ALA A 57 4.96 31.60 19.56
CA ALA A 57 5.77 32.32 20.54
C ALA A 57 7.03 32.96 19.94
N ARG A 58 7.33 32.75 18.65
CA ARG A 58 8.49 33.36 17.99
C ARG A 58 8.24 34.84 17.78
N LEU A 59 9.23 35.67 18.15
CA LEU A 59 9.17 37.11 17.96
C LEU A 59 9.08 37.50 16.48
N ARG A 60 9.79 36.76 15.62
CA ARG A 60 9.71 36.90 14.16
C ARG A 60 8.86 35.77 13.60
N GLN A 61 7.75 36.13 12.95
CA GLN A 61 6.90 35.18 12.23
C GLN A 61 7.43 34.98 10.80
N PRO A 62 7.33 33.76 10.24
CA PRO A 62 7.83 33.47 8.91
C PRO A 62 6.98 34.19 7.84
N ALA A 63 7.64 34.79 6.85
CA ALA A 63 6.96 35.41 5.70
C ALA A 63 6.92 34.47 4.49
N THR A 64 7.83 33.50 4.44
CA THR A 64 7.94 32.51 3.36
C THR A 64 7.91 31.07 3.88
N ILE A 65 7.72 30.11 2.96
CA ILE A 65 7.82 28.67 3.27
C ILE A 65 9.24 28.32 3.72
N THR A 66 10.26 28.97 3.15
CA THR A 66 11.66 28.78 3.55
C THR A 66 11.88 29.21 4.99
N ASP A 67 11.41 30.40 5.38
CA ASP A 67 11.52 30.89 6.75
C ASP A 67 10.80 29.94 7.73
N LEU A 68 9.64 29.41 7.33
CA LEU A 68 8.91 28.43 8.12
C LEU A 68 9.71 27.13 8.27
N GLN A 69 10.36 26.65 7.21
CA GLN A 69 11.19 25.45 7.26
C GLN A 69 12.36 25.63 8.23
N GLU A 70 13.05 26.77 8.20
CA GLU A 70 14.14 27.08 9.14
C GLU A 70 13.66 27.04 10.61
N LEU A 71 12.49 27.61 10.89
CA LEU A 71 11.88 27.55 12.22
C LEU A 71 11.48 26.12 12.61
N LEU A 72 11.01 25.30 11.68
CA LEU A 72 10.68 23.90 11.92
C LEU A 72 11.94 23.06 12.20
N ASP A 73 13.04 23.34 11.53
CA ASP A 73 14.33 22.68 11.76
C ASP A 73 14.91 23.07 13.14
N GLU A 74 14.82 24.35 13.50
CA GLU A 74 15.19 24.83 14.84
C GLU A 74 14.32 24.18 15.92
N PHE A 75 13.00 24.11 15.70
CA PHE A 75 12.06 23.43 16.60
C PHE A 75 12.41 21.96 16.75
N THR A 76 12.67 21.25 15.65
CA THR A 76 13.02 19.82 15.66
C THR A 76 14.28 19.59 16.49
N THR A 77 15.29 20.43 16.30
CA THR A 77 16.53 20.39 17.09
C THR A 77 16.26 20.67 18.57
N ALA A 78 15.46 21.69 18.89
CA ALA A 78 15.11 22.02 20.26
C ALA A 78 14.32 20.89 20.95
N TYR A 79 13.31 20.36 20.27
CA TYR A 79 12.44 19.32 20.77
C TYR A 79 13.19 18.01 21.02
N ASN A 80 14.03 17.58 20.07
CA ASN A 80 14.70 16.29 20.15
C ASN A 80 15.95 16.29 21.04
N HIS A 81 16.70 17.40 21.09
CA HIS A 81 18.03 17.43 21.73
C HIS A 81 18.13 18.31 22.96
N ARG A 82 17.24 19.29 23.15
CA ARG A 82 17.36 20.29 24.23
C ARG A 82 16.23 20.21 25.25
N ARG A 83 15.05 19.72 24.86
CA ARG A 83 13.85 19.71 25.72
C ARG A 83 13.77 18.42 26.55
N PRO A 84 13.85 18.50 27.90
CA PRO A 84 13.60 17.37 28.79
C PRO A 84 12.11 16.97 28.78
N HIS A 85 11.79 15.68 28.67
CA HIS A 85 10.41 15.21 28.59
C HIS A 85 9.99 14.47 29.85
N ARG A 86 8.96 14.97 30.56
CA ARG A 86 8.43 14.33 31.78
C ARG A 86 7.95 12.89 31.59
N SER A 87 7.54 12.53 30.38
CA SER A 87 7.10 11.17 30.04
C SER A 87 8.25 10.19 29.78
N LEU A 88 9.50 10.66 29.76
CA LEU A 88 10.68 9.83 29.51
C LEU A 88 11.44 9.58 30.83
N PRO A 89 12.12 8.42 30.97
CA PRO A 89 12.94 8.12 32.14
C PRO A 89 13.93 9.25 32.41
N HIS A 90 14.09 9.61 33.69
CA HIS A 90 14.99 10.69 34.16
C HIS A 90 14.79 12.04 33.44
N ARG A 91 13.62 12.28 32.85
CA ARG A 91 13.33 13.45 32.01
C ARG A 91 14.31 13.60 30.84
N ALA A 92 14.83 12.50 30.31
CA ALA A 92 15.73 12.51 29.18
C ALA A 92 15.15 13.25 27.96
N VAL A 93 16.04 13.66 27.04
CA VAL A 93 15.65 14.22 25.75
C VAL A 93 15.30 13.09 24.77
N PRO A 94 14.34 13.30 23.83
CA PRO A 94 13.92 12.26 22.89
C PRO A 94 15.06 11.61 22.12
N ALA A 95 16.07 12.39 21.68
CA ALA A 95 17.21 11.86 20.94
C ALA A 95 18.06 10.88 21.76
N ALA A 96 18.21 11.10 23.07
CA ALA A 96 18.97 10.21 23.95
C ALA A 96 18.27 8.85 24.09
N VAL A 97 16.95 8.84 24.28
CA VAL A 97 16.17 7.60 24.35
C VAL A 97 16.12 6.90 23.00
N TYR A 98 15.98 7.66 21.91
CA TYR A 98 15.99 7.08 20.57
C TYR A 98 17.31 6.38 20.29
N THR A 99 18.45 7.01 20.60
CA THR A 99 19.80 6.47 20.35
C THR A 99 20.18 5.31 21.27
N SER A 100 19.64 5.25 22.49
CA SER A 100 19.94 4.17 23.43
C SER A 100 19.20 2.86 23.16
N LEU A 101 18.12 2.89 22.38
CA LEU A 101 17.33 1.70 22.06
C LEU A 101 17.72 1.10 20.69
N PRO A 102 17.75 -0.24 20.56
CA PRO A 102 17.86 -0.89 19.27
C PRO A 102 16.83 -0.34 18.28
N LYS A 103 17.28 -0.04 17.06
CA LYS A 103 16.38 0.49 16.04
C LYS A 103 15.42 -0.60 15.61
N ALA A 104 14.14 -0.24 15.49
CA ALA A 104 13.18 -1.11 14.84
C ALA A 104 13.62 -1.29 13.38
N LEU A 105 13.99 -2.50 13.02
CA LEU A 105 14.21 -2.91 11.65
C LEU A 105 12.90 -3.48 11.08
N PRO A 106 12.74 -3.55 9.75
CA PRO A 106 11.69 -4.33 9.14
C PRO A 106 11.67 -5.75 9.73
N ALA A 107 10.49 -6.36 9.80
CA ALA A 107 10.36 -7.73 10.29
C ALA A 107 11.10 -8.71 9.35
N ALA A 108 11.23 -9.98 9.79
CA ALA A 108 11.71 -11.07 8.95
C ALA A 108 10.99 -11.10 7.59
N ASP A 109 11.62 -11.70 6.58
CA ASP A 109 11.07 -11.79 5.24
C ASP A 109 9.60 -12.23 5.29
N ARG A 110 8.77 -11.40 4.66
CA ARG A 110 7.33 -11.59 4.59
C ARG A 110 6.91 -12.27 3.29
N GLY A 111 7.86 -12.75 2.47
CA GLY A 111 7.63 -13.49 1.22
C GLY A 111 6.41 -14.43 1.26
N PRO A 112 6.24 -15.26 2.30
CA PRO A 112 5.11 -16.18 2.44
C PRO A 112 3.73 -15.51 2.66
N ASP A 113 3.68 -14.25 3.13
CA ASP A 113 2.44 -13.51 3.35
C ASP A 113 1.86 -13.05 2.01
N THR A 114 1.15 -13.96 1.34
CA THR A 114 0.47 -13.66 0.08
C THR A 114 -0.87 -12.97 0.31
N HIS A 115 -1.40 -12.34 -0.74
CA HIS A 115 -2.73 -11.73 -0.70
C HIS A 115 -3.66 -12.36 -1.72
N ALA A 116 -4.43 -13.34 -1.24
CA ALA A 116 -5.47 -14.00 -2.02
C ALA A 116 -6.74 -13.14 -2.16
N ARG A 117 -7.33 -13.12 -3.36
CA ARG A 117 -8.65 -12.55 -3.67
C ARG A 117 -9.37 -13.47 -4.64
N VAL A 118 -10.67 -13.64 -4.42
CA VAL A 118 -11.56 -14.29 -5.39
C VAL A 118 -12.50 -13.22 -5.94
N ARG A 119 -12.52 -13.05 -7.26
CA ARG A 119 -13.46 -12.16 -7.95
C ARG A 119 -14.36 -12.95 -8.90
N ARG A 120 -15.62 -12.56 -8.95
CA ARG A 120 -16.57 -13.01 -9.97
C ARG A 120 -16.70 -11.91 -11.00
N ASP A 121 -16.21 -12.17 -12.20
CA ASP A 121 -16.25 -11.24 -13.32
C ASP A 121 -16.92 -11.90 -14.53
N ARG A 122 -17.08 -11.11 -15.59
CA ARG A 122 -17.49 -11.57 -16.92
C ARG A 122 -16.45 -11.06 -17.91
N VAL A 123 -15.99 -11.93 -18.81
CA VAL A 123 -15.11 -11.54 -19.90
C VAL A 123 -15.88 -10.57 -20.80
N ASP A 124 -15.27 -9.43 -21.13
CA ASP A 124 -15.91 -8.44 -21.99
C ASP A 124 -16.01 -8.90 -23.45
N ASP A 125 -16.64 -8.08 -24.29
CA ASP A 125 -16.85 -8.39 -25.71
C ASP A 125 -15.55 -8.45 -26.51
N SER A 126 -14.46 -7.86 -25.99
CA SER A 126 -13.13 -7.90 -26.59
C SER A 126 -12.31 -9.13 -26.16
N GLY A 127 -12.84 -9.93 -25.24
CA GLY A 127 -12.14 -11.10 -24.69
C GLY A 127 -11.18 -10.73 -23.56
N VAL A 128 -11.46 -9.69 -22.77
CA VAL A 128 -10.57 -9.17 -21.72
C VAL A 128 -11.28 -9.15 -20.37
N VAL A 129 -10.50 -9.33 -19.29
CA VAL A 129 -10.91 -9.00 -17.91
C VAL A 129 -9.97 -7.97 -17.32
N THR A 130 -10.45 -7.13 -16.41
CA THR A 130 -9.63 -6.09 -15.79
C THR A 130 -9.38 -6.36 -14.32
N LEU A 131 -8.14 -6.14 -13.88
CA LEU A 131 -7.70 -6.37 -12.51
C LEU A 131 -6.89 -5.18 -12.00
N ARG A 132 -7.27 -4.64 -10.84
CA ARG A 132 -6.52 -3.56 -10.19
C ARG A 132 -5.50 -4.13 -9.20
N LEU A 133 -4.22 -3.87 -9.45
CA LEU A 133 -3.08 -4.25 -8.62
C LEU A 133 -2.31 -3.00 -8.21
N ALA A 134 -1.98 -2.85 -6.93
CA ALA A 134 -1.28 -1.69 -6.39
C ALA A 134 -1.86 -0.32 -6.84
N GLY A 135 -3.19 -0.23 -6.96
CA GLY A 135 -3.90 0.98 -7.41
C GLY A 135 -3.99 1.18 -8.93
N ARG A 136 -3.24 0.42 -9.74
CA ARG A 136 -3.25 0.49 -11.22
C ARG A 136 -4.13 -0.59 -11.82
N LEU A 137 -4.89 -0.24 -12.86
CA LEU A 137 -5.70 -1.20 -13.62
C LEU A 137 -4.81 -1.95 -14.62
N HIS A 138 -5.02 -3.24 -14.77
CA HIS A 138 -4.38 -4.09 -15.77
C HIS A 138 -5.43 -4.84 -16.57
N HIS A 139 -5.21 -4.98 -17.86
CA HIS A 139 -6.05 -5.69 -18.80
C HIS A 139 -5.47 -7.08 -19.05
N ILE A 140 -6.24 -8.13 -18.79
CA ILE A 140 -5.82 -9.52 -18.98
C ILE A 140 -6.61 -10.11 -20.15
N GLY A 141 -5.93 -10.35 -21.27
CA GLY A 141 -6.57 -10.96 -22.45
C GLY A 141 -6.89 -12.44 -22.23
N ILE A 142 -8.15 -12.83 -22.30
CA ILE A 142 -8.62 -14.22 -22.26
C ILE A 142 -8.91 -14.75 -23.68
N GLY A 143 -9.13 -13.85 -24.63
CA GLY A 143 -9.42 -14.17 -26.02
C GLY A 143 -10.90 -14.02 -26.34
N ARG A 144 -11.19 -13.57 -27.57
CA ARG A 144 -12.56 -13.26 -28.02
C ARG A 144 -13.48 -14.47 -28.05
N THR A 145 -12.94 -15.68 -28.17
CA THR A 145 -13.69 -16.93 -28.08
C THR A 145 -14.41 -17.11 -26.74
N HIS A 146 -13.87 -16.52 -25.68
CA HIS A 146 -14.45 -16.56 -24.33
C HIS A 146 -15.24 -15.29 -23.99
N ALA A 147 -15.51 -14.41 -24.96
CA ALA A 147 -16.31 -13.21 -24.75
C ALA A 147 -17.63 -13.56 -24.05
N ARG A 148 -18.05 -12.69 -23.12
CA ARG A 148 -19.30 -12.85 -22.35
C ARG A 148 -19.35 -14.07 -21.41
N THR A 149 -18.26 -14.81 -21.27
CA THR A 149 -18.18 -15.95 -20.33
C THR A 149 -18.06 -15.45 -18.90
N HIS A 150 -18.84 -16.05 -17.99
CA HIS A 150 -18.70 -15.81 -16.55
C HIS A 150 -17.48 -16.53 -16.00
N VAL A 151 -16.64 -15.82 -15.25
CA VAL A 151 -15.37 -16.32 -14.76
C VAL A 151 -15.14 -16.03 -13.28
N LEU A 152 -14.35 -16.90 -12.66
CA LEU A 152 -13.72 -16.71 -11.36
C LEU A 152 -12.26 -16.32 -11.58
N LEU A 153 -11.86 -15.15 -11.08
CA LEU A 153 -10.46 -14.76 -10.99
C LEU A 153 -9.95 -15.12 -9.60
N LEU A 154 -9.03 -16.06 -9.54
CA LEU A 154 -8.26 -16.42 -8.36
C LEU A 154 -6.94 -15.64 -8.42
N VAL A 155 -6.83 -14.61 -7.60
CA VAL A 155 -5.69 -13.68 -7.59
C VAL A 155 -4.88 -13.92 -6.33
N ASP A 156 -3.63 -14.31 -6.48
CA ASP A 156 -2.66 -14.45 -5.41
C ASP A 156 -1.47 -13.53 -5.67
N ASP A 157 -1.52 -12.32 -5.09
CA ASP A 157 -0.66 -11.20 -5.46
C ASP A 157 -0.60 -10.94 -6.98
N LEU A 158 0.49 -11.33 -7.66
CA LEU A 158 0.65 -11.19 -9.11
C LEU A 158 0.24 -12.44 -9.89
N HIS A 159 0.10 -13.58 -9.21
CA HIS A 159 -0.28 -14.82 -9.84
C HIS A 159 -1.81 -14.87 -9.99
N VAL A 160 -2.30 -15.01 -11.22
CA VAL A 160 -3.72 -14.95 -11.54
C VAL A 160 -4.12 -16.19 -12.31
N ARG A 161 -5.19 -16.83 -11.85
CA ARG A 161 -5.90 -17.90 -12.58
C ARG A 161 -7.32 -17.44 -12.92
N VAL A 162 -7.72 -17.65 -14.15
CA VAL A 162 -9.05 -17.31 -14.67
C VAL A 162 -9.76 -18.59 -15.05
N VAL A 163 -10.84 -18.89 -14.35
CA VAL A 163 -11.58 -20.15 -14.45
C VAL A 163 -13.00 -19.88 -14.92
N ALA A 164 -13.50 -20.61 -15.92
CA ALA A 164 -14.89 -20.52 -16.34
C ALA A 164 -15.81 -21.04 -15.23
N THR A 165 -16.77 -20.22 -14.80
CA THR A 165 -17.60 -20.56 -13.62
C THR A 165 -18.54 -21.74 -13.88
N ALA A 166 -19.00 -21.91 -15.12
CA ALA A 166 -19.95 -22.97 -15.47
C ALA A 166 -19.30 -24.35 -15.59
N THR A 167 -18.08 -24.41 -16.12
CA THR A 167 -17.39 -25.67 -16.45
C THR A 167 -16.27 -26.02 -15.48
N GLY A 168 -15.75 -25.04 -14.72
CA GLY A 168 -14.53 -25.19 -13.94
C GLY A 168 -13.24 -25.21 -14.79
N GLU A 169 -13.34 -24.97 -16.10
CA GLU A 169 -12.20 -24.97 -17.01
C GLU A 169 -11.25 -23.79 -16.73
N LEU A 170 -9.95 -24.06 -16.65
CA LEU A 170 -8.93 -23.02 -16.53
C LEU A 170 -8.72 -22.36 -17.91
N LEU A 171 -9.23 -21.14 -18.07
CA LEU A 171 -9.10 -20.36 -19.31
C LEU A 171 -7.72 -19.71 -19.44
N ARG A 172 -7.12 -19.32 -18.31
CA ARG A 172 -5.78 -18.71 -18.30
C ARG A 172 -5.11 -18.77 -16.93
N GLU A 173 -3.81 -18.99 -16.92
CA GLU A 173 -2.91 -18.78 -15.78
C GLU A 173 -1.77 -17.84 -16.20
N LEU A 174 -1.42 -16.87 -15.36
CA LEU A 174 -0.33 -15.93 -15.61
C LEU A 174 0.25 -15.34 -14.33
N VAL A 175 1.50 -14.91 -14.40
CA VAL A 175 2.06 -13.90 -13.49
C VAL A 175 1.92 -12.55 -14.18
N VAL A 176 1.18 -11.63 -13.57
CA VAL A 176 0.97 -10.27 -14.10
C VAL A 176 2.27 -9.48 -14.02
N ASP A 177 2.72 -8.94 -15.15
CA ASP A 177 3.82 -7.97 -15.20
C ASP A 177 3.28 -6.57 -14.82
N PRO A 178 3.63 -6.02 -13.63
CA PRO A 178 3.09 -4.74 -13.17
C PRO A 178 3.53 -3.54 -14.03
N THR A 179 4.57 -3.70 -14.85
CA THR A 179 5.06 -2.63 -15.73
C THR A 179 4.18 -2.47 -16.97
N ARG A 180 3.38 -3.49 -17.29
CA ARG A 180 2.53 -3.55 -18.49
C ARG A 180 1.06 -3.37 -18.13
N ASP A 181 0.41 -2.48 -18.86
CA ASP A 181 -1.05 -2.30 -18.73
C ASP A 181 -1.79 -3.52 -19.27
N TYR A 182 -1.41 -3.99 -20.47
CA TYR A 182 -2.05 -5.10 -21.15
C TYR A 182 -1.21 -6.39 -21.10
N GLN A 183 -1.77 -7.43 -20.50
CA GLN A 183 -1.20 -8.76 -20.37
C GLN A 183 -1.64 -9.61 -21.58
N ARG A 184 -0.83 -9.61 -22.64
CA ARG A 184 -1.10 -10.37 -23.88
C ARG A 184 -1.11 -11.88 -23.62
N GLN A 185 -1.91 -12.63 -24.37
CA GLN A 185 -1.78 -14.09 -24.43
C GLN A 185 -0.50 -14.46 -25.17
N ALA A 186 0.13 -15.56 -24.75
CA ALA A 186 1.14 -16.19 -25.58
C ALA A 186 0.48 -16.63 -26.90
N LYS A 187 1.12 -16.33 -28.03
CA LYS A 187 0.67 -16.89 -29.31
C LYS A 187 0.84 -18.41 -29.24
N PRO A 188 -0.14 -19.21 -29.71
CA PRO A 188 0.09 -20.63 -29.93
C PRO A 188 1.32 -20.77 -30.84
N LYS A 189 2.25 -21.68 -30.52
CA LYS A 189 3.32 -22.05 -31.45
C LYS A 189 2.66 -22.71 -32.66
N THR A 190 2.39 -21.95 -33.72
CA THR A 190 1.99 -22.52 -34.99
C THR A 190 3.21 -23.17 -35.63
N THR A 191 3.43 -24.46 -35.35
CA THR A 191 4.24 -25.31 -36.22
C THR A 191 3.45 -25.50 -37.52
N LYS A 192 3.76 -24.69 -38.52
CA LYS A 192 3.28 -24.91 -39.87
C LYS A 192 3.87 -26.26 -40.32
N PRO A 193 3.07 -27.28 -40.68
CA PRO A 193 3.63 -28.51 -41.23
C PRO A 193 4.44 -28.18 -42.48
N PRO A 194 5.55 -28.89 -42.76
CA PRO A 194 6.31 -28.68 -43.98
C PRO A 194 5.38 -28.93 -45.17
N ASN A 195 5.45 -28.06 -46.18
CA ASN A 195 4.68 -28.23 -47.40
C ASN A 195 5.06 -29.56 -48.08
N PRO A 196 4.08 -30.27 -48.67
CA PRO A 196 4.32 -31.49 -49.43
C PRO A 196 5.18 -31.24 -50.67
#